data_AF-N6T6C0-F1
#
_entry.id   AF-N6T6C0-F1
#
_cell.length_a   1.000
_cell.length_b   1.000
_cell.length_c   1.000
_cell.angle_alpha   90.00
_cell.angle_beta   90.00
_cell.angle_gamma   90.00
#
_symmetry.space_group_name_H-M   'P 1'
#
loop_
_entity.id
_entity.type
_entity.pdbx_description
1 polymer ?
#
loop_
_entity_poly.entity_id
_entity_poly.type
_entity_poly.pdbx_seq_one_letter_code
_entity_poly.pdbx_strand_id
1 'polypeptide(L)'
;QVVEKAIKYNNPSCFVYLTKAFNCVRLGDLLKLHEEENWPGSSVEIKKMMLEIRQKIAFLYPTYVLAIVSIGYVLGELGHYMIGVTSKAIAMDLHYGDITCQLNNTELYLSDLPVVCSDANNSDTCLSLSIDDEPYCEWTYNGLGLDYQILAGPSFIAVFTVVGVIMGYLADKFNRVKMLGIASVVFSIAIIVSGSVTEYWHLVLLRMVMAAGESACNPLSTGILSDIFPEEKRALVMSIFNWGIYGGYGIAFPVGRYIPPLNAWGLGWRVCYYGAGIVALIFAFLTIFTLKEPERQSIGEDAAAQANPDAKKVTIWTVMSEPRVIMLCLAASIRHCGGMCFAYNCDLYYQIYFPDYDLGWWLFAVTIVVGSIGVVVGGVISDKFVAKMGIRSRQLVNLLPHLLPLEVYTVSH
;
A
#
# COMPACT_ATOMS: atom_id res chain seq x y z
N GLN A 1 11.15 -30.97 -21.82
CA GLN A 1 12.40 -30.80 -22.61
C GLN A 1 13.68 -30.68 -21.77
N VAL A 2 13.96 -29.60 -21.01
CA VAL A 2 15.22 -29.51 -20.20
C VAL A 2 15.23 -30.45 -18.99
N VAL A 3 14.14 -30.46 -18.22
CA VAL A 3 13.91 -31.42 -17.11
C VAL A 3 13.92 -32.87 -17.62
N GLU A 4 13.35 -33.08 -18.80
CA GLU A 4 13.28 -34.37 -19.50
C GLU A 4 14.66 -34.89 -19.91
N LYS A 5 15.57 -34.00 -20.35
CA LYS A 5 16.99 -34.33 -20.60
C LYS A 5 17.78 -34.49 -19.29
N ALA A 6 17.50 -33.72 -18.24
CA ALA A 6 18.16 -33.87 -16.94
C ALA A 6 17.85 -35.22 -16.28
N ILE A 7 16.60 -35.68 -16.39
CA ILE A 7 16.15 -37.02 -15.97
C ILE A 7 16.84 -38.10 -16.81
N LYS A 8 17.00 -37.89 -18.12
CA LYS A 8 17.66 -38.87 -19.03
C LYS A 8 19.14 -39.15 -18.69
N TYR A 9 19.84 -38.21 -18.04
CA TYR A 9 21.25 -38.36 -17.65
C TYR A 9 21.47 -38.68 -16.15
N ASN A 10 20.40 -38.88 -15.38
CA ASN A 10 20.40 -39.27 -13.97
C ASN A 10 21.45 -38.57 -13.09
N ASN A 11 21.63 -37.26 -13.27
CA ASN A 11 22.65 -36.50 -12.56
C ASN A 11 22.00 -35.44 -11.65
N PRO A 12 22.00 -35.63 -10.31
CA PRO A 12 21.35 -34.73 -9.35
C PRO A 12 21.91 -33.29 -9.39
N SER A 13 23.13 -33.13 -9.89
CA SER A 13 23.80 -31.85 -10.12
C SER A 13 23.07 -30.94 -11.13
N CYS A 14 22.29 -31.52 -12.06
CA CYS A 14 21.58 -30.76 -13.10
C CYS A 14 20.40 -29.95 -12.53
N PHE A 15 19.74 -30.47 -11.48
CA PHE A 15 18.67 -29.77 -10.78
C PHE A 15 19.21 -28.62 -9.93
N VAL A 16 20.35 -28.84 -9.24
CA VAL A 16 21.05 -27.80 -8.47
C VAL A 16 21.56 -26.69 -9.39
N TYR A 17 22.11 -27.03 -10.56
CA TYR A 17 22.55 -26.06 -11.57
C TYR A 17 21.39 -25.25 -12.16
N LEU A 18 20.25 -25.87 -12.48
CA LEU A 18 19.07 -25.14 -12.96
C LEU A 18 18.57 -24.12 -11.92
N THR A 19 18.59 -24.49 -10.65
CA THR A 19 18.16 -23.61 -9.55
C THR A 19 19.15 -22.44 -9.37
N LYS A 20 20.46 -22.70 -9.46
CA LYS A 20 21.52 -21.67 -9.43
C LYS A 20 21.52 -20.78 -10.69
N ALA A 21 21.26 -21.35 -11.86
CA ALA A 21 21.20 -20.65 -13.14
C ALA A 21 19.97 -19.74 -13.24
N PHE A 22 18.83 -20.14 -12.66
CA PHE A 22 17.67 -19.26 -12.49
C PHE A 22 17.96 -18.08 -11.55
N ASN A 23 18.82 -18.29 -10.54
CA ASN A 23 19.24 -17.23 -9.61
C ASN A 23 20.39 -16.35 -10.13
N CYS A 24 21.04 -16.71 -11.24
CA CYS A 24 22.11 -15.91 -11.83
C CYS A 24 21.59 -14.91 -12.86
N VAL A 25 21.57 -13.63 -12.48
CA VAL A 25 20.95 -12.54 -13.24
C VAL A 25 21.91 -11.89 -14.26
N ARG A 26 23.24 -12.00 -14.10
CA ARG A 26 24.23 -11.52 -15.10
C ARG A 26 24.78 -12.66 -15.95
N LEU A 27 25.01 -12.36 -17.23
CA LEU A 27 25.75 -13.25 -18.15
C LEU A 27 27.13 -13.61 -17.58
N GLY A 28 27.80 -12.67 -16.91
CA GLY A 28 29.09 -12.89 -16.25
C GLY A 28 29.05 -13.81 -15.03
N ASP A 29 27.96 -13.81 -14.25
CA ASP A 29 27.82 -14.66 -13.07
C ASP A 29 27.41 -16.09 -13.47
N LEU A 30 26.61 -16.22 -14.53
CA LEU A 30 26.36 -17.49 -15.23
C LEU A 30 27.64 -18.05 -15.88
N LEU A 31 28.50 -17.19 -16.44
CA LEU A 31 29.80 -17.59 -16.98
C LEU A 31 30.75 -18.06 -15.87
N LYS A 32 30.77 -17.39 -14.71
CA LYS A 32 31.55 -17.81 -13.53
C LYS A 32 31.07 -19.13 -12.93
N LEU A 33 29.75 -19.31 -12.75
CA LEU A 33 29.17 -20.60 -12.34
C LEU A 33 29.57 -21.74 -13.30
N HIS A 34 29.70 -21.42 -14.59
CA HIS A 34 30.04 -22.39 -15.63
C HIS A 34 31.56 -22.61 -15.81
N GLU A 35 32.39 -21.64 -15.43
CA GLU A 35 33.85 -21.82 -15.28
C GLU A 35 34.18 -22.67 -14.04
N GLU A 36 33.41 -22.55 -12.96
CA GLU A 36 33.57 -23.35 -11.75
C GLU A 36 33.09 -24.81 -11.94
N GLU A 37 32.00 -25.04 -12.69
CA GLU A 37 31.51 -26.39 -13.02
C GLU A 37 32.06 -26.86 -14.37
N ASN A 38 33.29 -27.37 -14.35
CA ASN A 38 34.10 -27.85 -15.49
C ASN A 38 33.38 -28.95 -16.32
N TRP A 39 32.52 -28.57 -17.27
CA TRP A 39 31.77 -29.49 -18.13
C TRP A 39 32.37 -29.58 -19.55
N PRO A 40 32.81 -30.77 -20.02
CA PRO A 40 33.36 -30.92 -21.35
C PRO A 40 32.25 -31.01 -22.42
N GLY A 41 32.38 -30.23 -23.49
CA GLY A 41 31.73 -30.47 -24.79
C GLY A 41 30.25 -30.07 -24.99
N SER A 42 29.44 -29.87 -23.94
CA SER A 42 27.99 -29.55 -24.06
C SER A 42 27.63 -28.07 -23.88
N SER A 43 28.61 -27.22 -23.58
CA SER A 43 28.41 -25.84 -23.11
C SER A 43 27.82 -24.88 -24.15
N VAL A 44 28.08 -25.10 -25.45
CA VAL A 44 27.62 -24.20 -26.52
C VAL A 44 26.13 -24.39 -26.85
N GLU A 45 25.66 -25.64 -26.93
CA GLU A 45 24.25 -25.94 -27.21
C GLU A 45 23.34 -25.56 -26.03
N ILE A 46 23.80 -25.79 -24.80
CA ILE A 46 23.07 -25.36 -23.59
C ILE A 46 23.05 -23.83 -23.50
N LYS A 47 24.15 -23.12 -23.81
CA LYS A 47 24.16 -21.64 -23.88
C LYS A 47 23.16 -21.12 -24.90
N LYS A 48 23.11 -21.71 -26.10
CA LYS A 48 22.21 -21.30 -27.18
C LYS A 48 20.74 -21.54 -26.80
N MET A 49 20.44 -22.71 -26.22
CA MET A 49 19.11 -23.06 -25.73
C MET A 49 18.67 -22.14 -24.58
N MET A 50 19.54 -21.81 -23.63
CA MET A 50 19.23 -20.89 -22.51
C MET A 50 19.03 -19.45 -23.00
N LEU A 51 19.80 -19.00 -23.99
CA LEU A 51 19.64 -17.68 -24.62
C LEU A 51 18.30 -17.59 -25.37
N GLU A 52 17.91 -18.64 -26.09
CA GLU A 52 16.63 -18.74 -26.79
C GLU A 52 15.44 -18.76 -25.82
N ILE A 53 15.53 -19.53 -24.73
CA ILE A 53 14.51 -19.55 -23.67
C ILE A 53 14.41 -18.16 -23.01
N ARG A 54 15.55 -17.52 -22.72
CA ARG A 54 15.59 -16.17 -22.15
C ARG A 54 14.95 -15.14 -23.09
N GLN A 55 15.23 -15.18 -24.39
CA GLN A 55 14.58 -14.30 -25.37
C GLN A 55 13.07 -14.55 -25.43
N LYS A 56 12.64 -15.81 -25.35
CA LYS A 56 11.21 -16.17 -25.33
C LYS A 56 10.48 -15.75 -24.05
N ILE A 57 11.17 -15.61 -22.91
CA ILE A 57 10.58 -15.20 -21.62
C ILE A 57 10.78 -13.70 -21.35
N ALA A 58 11.70 -13.03 -22.04
CA ALA A 58 12.03 -11.61 -21.81
C ALA A 58 10.81 -10.67 -21.93
N PHE A 59 9.82 -11.00 -22.77
CA PHE A 59 8.61 -10.19 -22.89
C PHE A 59 7.73 -10.19 -21.64
N LEU A 60 7.86 -11.20 -20.77
CA LEU A 60 7.12 -11.30 -19.50
C LEU A 60 7.75 -10.48 -18.39
N TYR A 61 9.02 -10.09 -18.53
CA TYR A 61 9.74 -9.39 -17.48
C TYR A 61 9.10 -8.05 -17.09
N PRO A 62 8.70 -7.16 -18.01
CA PRO A 62 8.00 -5.92 -17.65
C PRO A 62 6.73 -6.18 -16.82
N THR A 63 5.92 -7.15 -17.22
CA THR A 63 4.69 -7.52 -16.52
C THR A 63 4.99 -8.11 -15.13
N TYR A 64 6.05 -8.90 -15.01
CA TYR A 64 6.53 -9.41 -13.73
C TYR A 64 6.95 -8.28 -12.79
N VAL A 65 7.72 -7.30 -13.28
CA VAL A 65 8.12 -6.12 -12.49
C VAL A 65 6.88 -5.35 -12.03
N LEU A 66 5.93 -5.10 -12.93
CA LEU A 66 4.66 -4.46 -12.58
C LEU A 66 3.92 -5.23 -11.49
N ALA A 67 3.80 -6.55 -11.60
CA ALA A 67 3.13 -7.37 -10.60
C ALA A 67 3.82 -7.31 -9.23
N ILE A 68 5.14 -7.49 -9.17
CA ILE A 68 5.89 -7.45 -7.90
C ILE A 68 5.77 -6.08 -7.23
N VAL A 69 5.96 -5.00 -8.00
CA VAL A 69 5.90 -3.63 -7.48
C VAL A 69 4.49 -3.28 -7.02
N SER A 70 3.46 -3.61 -7.80
CA SER A 70 2.06 -3.34 -7.42
C SER A 70 1.62 -4.15 -6.21
N ILE A 71 1.99 -5.44 -6.11
CA ILE A 71 1.66 -6.26 -4.94
C ILE A 71 2.41 -5.77 -3.71
N GLY A 72 3.70 -5.42 -3.85
CA GLY A 72 4.46 -4.80 -2.76
C GLY A 72 3.80 -3.50 -2.28
N TYR A 73 3.24 -2.70 -3.18
CA TYR A 73 2.53 -1.48 -2.83
C TYR A 73 1.18 -1.75 -2.14
N VAL A 74 0.40 -2.73 -2.61
CA VAL A 74 -0.81 -3.21 -1.92
C VAL A 74 -0.52 -3.63 -0.48
N LEU A 75 0.59 -4.34 -0.26
CA LEU A 75 0.99 -4.83 1.06
C LEU A 75 1.46 -3.71 1.99
N GLY A 76 2.13 -2.69 1.44
CA GLY A 76 2.45 -1.46 2.16
C GLY A 76 1.18 -0.76 2.64
N GLU A 77 0.26 -0.48 1.72
CA GLU A 77 -0.99 0.21 2.02
C GLU A 77 -1.89 -0.63 2.96
N LEU A 78 -1.87 -1.97 2.85
CA LEU A 78 -2.53 -2.84 3.81
C LEU A 78 -1.99 -2.60 5.24
N GLY A 79 -0.67 -2.54 5.42
CA GLY A 79 -0.05 -2.19 6.70
C GLY A 79 -0.42 -0.79 7.18
N HIS A 80 -0.44 0.17 6.26
CA HIS A 80 -0.81 1.56 6.49
C HIS A 80 -2.25 1.73 7.01
N TYR A 81 -3.24 1.03 6.46
CA TYR A 81 -4.64 1.16 6.89
C TYR A 81 -5.06 0.17 7.98
N MET A 82 -4.23 -0.82 8.31
CA MET A 82 -4.56 -1.82 9.33
C MET A 82 -4.87 -1.23 10.71
N ILE A 83 -4.29 -0.08 11.07
CA ILE A 83 -4.61 0.58 12.34
C ILE A 83 -6.08 1.03 12.40
N GLY A 84 -6.67 1.44 11.29
CA GLY A 84 -8.04 1.96 11.29
C GLY A 84 -9.10 0.90 11.54
N VAL A 85 -8.77 -0.36 11.23
CA VAL A 85 -9.65 -1.53 11.35
C VAL A 85 -9.33 -2.39 12.57
N THR A 86 -8.17 -2.18 13.20
CA THR A 86 -7.75 -2.90 14.42
C THR A 86 -7.66 -1.98 15.65
N SER A 87 -7.93 -0.68 15.51
CA SER A 87 -7.76 0.32 16.57
C SER A 87 -8.48 -0.05 17.86
N LYS A 88 -9.74 -0.47 17.79
CA LYS A 88 -10.54 -0.90 18.95
C LYS A 88 -9.87 -2.05 19.70
N ALA A 89 -9.49 -3.12 18.99
CA ALA A 89 -8.84 -4.28 19.59
C ALA A 89 -7.48 -3.92 20.22
N ILE A 90 -6.70 -3.07 19.55
CA ILE A 90 -5.42 -2.58 20.08
C ILE A 90 -5.65 -1.68 21.30
N ALA A 91 -6.67 -0.83 21.29
CA ALA A 91 -6.99 0.08 22.40
C ALA A 91 -7.40 -0.67 23.67
N MET A 92 -8.15 -1.77 23.53
CA MET A 92 -8.48 -2.66 24.64
C MET A 92 -7.25 -3.38 25.21
N ASP A 93 -6.30 -3.81 24.36
CA ASP A 93 -5.07 -4.50 24.79
C ASP A 93 -4.05 -3.54 25.43
N LEU A 94 -3.83 -2.38 24.81
CA LEU A 94 -2.81 -1.40 25.20
C LEU A 94 -3.32 -0.26 26.10
N HIS A 95 -4.61 -0.24 26.41
CA HIS A 95 -5.25 0.71 27.32
C HIS A 95 -5.01 2.18 26.94
N TYR A 96 -5.36 2.58 25.72
CA TYR A 96 -5.24 3.98 25.23
C TYR A 96 -6.53 4.48 24.57
N GLY A 97 -6.68 5.81 24.49
CA GLY A 97 -7.84 6.45 23.89
C GLY A 97 -9.04 6.55 24.83
N ASP A 98 -10.21 6.81 24.25
CA ASP A 98 -11.43 7.09 25.01
C ASP A 98 -12.13 5.79 25.46
N ILE A 99 -12.79 5.85 26.62
CA ILE A 99 -13.57 4.75 27.19
C ILE A 99 -15.05 5.12 27.10
N THR A 100 -15.87 4.19 26.62
CA THR A 100 -17.33 4.37 26.49
C THR A 100 -18.07 3.09 26.83
N CYS A 101 -19.36 3.19 27.13
CA CYS A 101 -20.23 2.04 27.29
C CYS A 101 -20.56 1.41 25.92
N GLN A 102 -20.30 0.11 25.76
CA GLN A 102 -20.45 -0.62 24.50
C GLN A 102 -21.18 -1.94 24.68
N LEU A 103 -21.80 -2.44 23.61
CA LEU A 103 -22.44 -3.76 23.64
C LEU A 103 -21.37 -4.86 23.71
N ASN A 104 -21.53 -5.77 24.68
CA ASN A 104 -20.64 -6.91 24.91
C ASN A 104 -21.09 -8.15 24.11
N ASN A 105 -22.40 -8.34 23.96
CA ASN A 105 -22.95 -9.60 23.45
C ASN A 105 -23.23 -9.56 21.93
N THR A 106 -22.80 -10.60 21.21
CA THR A 106 -22.97 -10.74 19.75
C THR A 106 -24.32 -11.32 19.33
N GLU A 107 -25.15 -11.78 20.27
CA GLU A 107 -26.46 -12.39 19.98
C GLU A 107 -27.63 -11.40 20.11
N LEU A 108 -27.41 -10.23 20.71
CA LEU A 108 -28.44 -9.21 20.90
C LEU A 108 -28.35 -8.14 19.82
N TYR A 109 -29.47 -7.85 19.17
CA TYR A 109 -29.58 -6.74 18.22
C TYR A 109 -29.92 -5.43 18.96
N LEU A 110 -29.53 -4.29 18.39
CA LEU A 110 -29.87 -2.97 18.95
C LEU A 110 -31.39 -2.77 19.13
N SER A 111 -32.21 -3.39 18.29
CA SER A 111 -33.68 -3.33 18.38
C SER A 111 -34.27 -4.03 19.59
N ASP A 112 -33.53 -4.98 20.15
CA ASP A 112 -34.01 -5.87 21.21
C ASP A 112 -33.62 -5.33 22.59
N LEU A 113 -32.81 -4.26 22.64
CA LEU A 113 -32.31 -3.66 23.87
C LEU A 113 -33.34 -2.68 24.47
N PRO A 114 -33.63 -2.77 25.79
CA PRO A 114 -34.52 -1.84 26.47
C PRO A 114 -33.91 -0.43 26.60
N VAL A 115 -32.58 -0.34 26.69
CA VAL A 115 -31.80 0.91 26.72
C VAL A 115 -30.53 0.68 25.90
N VAL A 116 -30.15 1.66 25.07
CA VAL A 116 -28.93 1.56 24.26
C VAL A 116 -27.72 1.86 25.14
N CYS A 117 -26.68 1.03 25.07
CA CYS A 117 -25.46 1.21 25.89
C CYS A 117 -24.83 2.61 25.73
N SER A 118 -24.94 3.22 24.55
CA SER A 118 -24.38 4.56 24.27
C SER A 118 -24.98 5.68 25.12
N ASP A 119 -26.14 5.48 25.73
CA ASP A 119 -26.82 6.49 26.56
C ASP A 119 -26.24 6.56 27.98
N ALA A 120 -25.44 5.56 28.38
CA ALA A 120 -24.79 5.53 29.68
C ALA A 120 -23.49 6.35 29.67
N ASN A 121 -23.52 7.51 30.33
CA ASN A 121 -22.36 8.40 30.45
C ASN A 121 -21.37 8.00 31.55
N ASN A 122 -21.75 7.09 32.45
CA ASN A 122 -20.96 6.68 33.60
C ASN A 122 -20.80 5.15 33.64
N SER A 123 -19.69 4.67 34.20
CA SER A 123 -19.40 3.24 34.37
C SER A 123 -20.48 2.52 35.19
N ASP A 124 -20.95 3.13 36.27
CA ASP A 124 -21.92 2.52 37.17
C ASP A 124 -23.26 2.29 36.46
N THR A 125 -23.68 3.27 35.64
CA THR A 125 -24.90 3.16 34.83
C THR A 125 -24.71 2.11 33.75
N CYS A 126 -23.57 2.09 33.07
CA CYS A 126 -23.27 1.11 32.03
C CYS A 126 -23.33 -0.34 32.54
N LEU A 127 -22.67 -0.60 33.68
CA LEU A 127 -22.59 -1.94 34.27
C LEU A 127 -23.89 -2.37 34.95
N SER A 128 -24.82 -1.43 35.22
CA SER A 128 -26.15 -1.73 35.74
C SER A 128 -27.14 -2.21 34.69
N LEU A 129 -26.80 -2.10 33.40
CA LEU A 129 -27.66 -2.53 32.29
C LEU A 129 -27.55 -4.04 32.08
N SER A 130 -28.54 -4.78 32.57
CA SER A 130 -28.63 -6.24 32.45
C SER A 130 -30.00 -6.71 31.94
N ILE A 131 -30.01 -7.82 31.21
CA ILE A 131 -31.22 -8.56 30.81
C ILE A 131 -31.11 -9.94 31.46
N ASP A 132 -32.15 -10.39 32.17
CA ASP A 132 -32.16 -11.68 32.88
C ASP A 132 -30.93 -11.89 33.80
N ASP A 133 -30.55 -10.84 34.53
CA ASP A 133 -29.37 -10.77 35.43
C ASP A 133 -27.99 -10.87 34.75
N GLU A 134 -27.91 -10.90 33.41
CA GLU A 134 -26.65 -10.86 32.65
C GLU A 134 -26.38 -9.46 32.07
N PRO A 135 -25.21 -8.84 32.36
CA PRO A 135 -24.87 -7.52 31.83
C PRO A 135 -24.60 -7.61 30.32
N TYR A 136 -25.33 -6.83 29.52
CA TYR A 136 -25.15 -6.81 28.06
C TYR A 136 -24.23 -5.68 27.58
N CYS A 137 -23.93 -4.71 28.45
CA CYS A 137 -22.97 -3.63 28.17
C CYS A 137 -21.65 -3.82 28.92
N GLU A 138 -20.57 -3.34 28.33
CA GLU A 138 -19.22 -3.29 28.91
C GLU A 138 -18.67 -1.86 28.85
N TRP A 139 -17.94 -1.45 29.89
CA TRP A 139 -17.24 -0.16 29.94
C TRP A 139 -15.79 -0.32 29.49
N THR A 140 -15.51 -0.07 28.21
CA THR A 140 -14.22 -0.41 27.59
C THR A 140 -13.73 0.61 26.57
N TYR A 141 -12.47 0.48 26.15
CA TYR A 141 -11.83 1.38 25.18
C TYR A 141 -12.49 1.24 23.80
N ASN A 142 -12.83 2.37 23.19
CA ASN A 142 -13.56 2.39 21.92
C ASN A 142 -12.66 2.47 20.68
N GLY A 143 -11.34 2.65 20.85
CA GLY A 143 -10.41 2.83 19.74
C GLY A 143 -10.49 4.21 19.07
N LEU A 144 -11.19 5.17 19.68
CA LEU A 144 -11.27 6.58 19.28
C LEU A 144 -10.49 7.46 20.28
N GLY A 145 -10.59 8.78 20.08
CA GLY A 145 -9.95 9.79 20.91
C GLY A 145 -8.70 10.38 20.27
N LEU A 146 -8.10 11.34 20.98
CA LEU A 146 -6.94 12.09 20.48
C LEU A 146 -5.73 11.16 20.21
N ASP A 147 -5.50 10.19 21.10
CA ASP A 147 -4.41 9.23 20.98
C ASP A 147 -4.49 8.40 19.69
N TYR A 148 -5.70 7.96 19.33
CA TYR A 148 -5.96 7.26 18.08
C TYR A 148 -5.74 8.19 16.88
N GLN A 149 -6.27 9.41 16.91
CA GLN A 149 -6.12 10.35 15.79
C GLN A 149 -4.66 10.73 15.54
N ILE A 150 -3.85 10.86 16.60
CA ILE A 150 -2.39 11.06 16.51
C ILE A 150 -1.73 9.86 15.80
N LEU A 151 -2.14 8.64 16.13
CA LEU A 151 -1.61 7.40 15.56
C LEU A 151 -2.03 7.20 14.10
N ALA A 152 -3.29 7.51 13.77
CA ALA A 152 -3.87 7.36 12.45
C ALA A 152 -3.32 8.38 11.44
N GLY A 153 -3.18 9.66 11.84
CA GLY A 153 -2.82 10.74 10.92
C GLY A 153 -1.41 11.31 11.14
N PRO A 154 -1.22 12.21 12.12
CA PRO A 154 0.00 13.02 12.27
C PRO A 154 1.29 12.21 12.40
N SER A 155 1.30 11.12 13.19
CA SER A 155 2.51 10.32 13.42
C SER A 155 3.05 9.68 12.13
N PHE A 156 2.16 9.26 11.23
CA PHE A 156 2.52 8.69 9.95
C PHE A 156 2.81 9.80 8.91
N ILE A 157 1.86 10.72 8.69
CA ILE A 157 1.93 11.69 7.59
C ILE A 157 3.12 12.66 7.73
N ALA A 158 3.44 13.10 8.95
CA ALA A 158 4.55 14.02 9.17
C ALA A 158 5.88 13.43 8.70
N VAL A 159 6.15 12.17 9.05
CA VAL A 159 7.37 11.47 8.65
C VAL A 159 7.32 11.09 7.18
N PHE A 160 6.18 10.57 6.71
CA PHE A 160 5.98 10.22 5.30
C PHE A 160 6.28 11.40 4.37
N THR A 161 5.83 12.60 4.73
CA THR A 161 6.04 13.81 3.91
C THR A 161 7.50 14.22 3.86
N VAL A 162 8.18 14.28 5.03
CA VAL A 162 9.58 14.70 5.10
C VAL A 162 10.50 13.68 4.42
N VAL A 163 10.34 12.40 4.73
CA VAL A 163 11.17 11.33 4.17
C VAL A 163 10.86 11.12 2.69
N GLY A 164 9.61 11.25 2.27
CA GLY A 164 9.22 11.13 0.86
C GLY A 164 9.92 12.15 -0.04
N VAL A 165 10.05 13.40 0.41
CA VAL A 165 10.80 14.44 -0.32
C VAL A 165 12.29 14.07 -0.43
N ILE A 166 12.89 13.61 0.66
CA ILE A 166 14.29 13.17 0.69
C ILE A 166 14.49 11.97 -0.25
N MET A 167 13.59 10.98 -0.20
CA MET A 167 13.66 9.78 -1.02
C MET A 167 13.46 10.09 -2.50
N GLY A 168 12.58 11.03 -2.85
CA GLY A 168 12.43 11.54 -4.21
C GLY A 168 13.72 12.14 -4.75
N TYR A 169 14.41 12.96 -3.94
CA TYR A 169 15.73 13.49 -4.31
C TYR A 169 16.80 12.41 -4.44
N LEU A 170 16.79 11.41 -3.57
CA LEU A 170 17.74 10.30 -3.61
C LEU A 170 17.48 9.34 -4.78
N ALA A 171 16.24 9.24 -5.26
CA ALA A 171 15.84 8.41 -6.40
C ALA A 171 16.65 8.72 -7.67
N ASP A 172 16.99 10.00 -7.87
CA ASP A 172 17.77 10.46 -9.02
C ASP A 172 19.26 10.15 -8.88
N LYS A 173 19.75 9.84 -7.68
CA LYS A 173 21.19 9.64 -7.41
C LYS A 173 21.59 8.18 -7.23
N PHE A 174 20.67 7.37 -6.73
CA PHE A 174 20.95 5.99 -6.34
C PHE A 174 20.15 4.99 -7.17
N ASN A 175 20.44 3.70 -6.97
CA ASN A 175 19.74 2.61 -7.64
C ASN A 175 18.33 2.47 -7.05
N ARG A 176 17.30 2.78 -7.86
CA ARG A 176 15.91 2.86 -7.40
C ARG A 176 15.36 1.51 -6.98
N VAL A 177 15.74 0.42 -7.65
CA VAL A 177 15.30 -0.93 -7.28
C VAL A 177 15.85 -1.34 -5.91
N LYS A 178 17.13 -1.08 -5.64
CA LYS A 178 17.73 -1.36 -4.33
C LYS A 178 17.14 -0.48 -3.24
N MET A 179 16.95 0.80 -3.52
CA MET A 179 16.29 1.71 -2.57
C MET A 179 14.87 1.23 -2.24
N LEU A 180 14.09 0.87 -3.27
CA LEU A 180 12.73 0.37 -3.11
C LEU A 180 12.74 -0.91 -2.27
N GLY A 181 13.61 -1.85 -2.59
CA GLY A 181 13.75 -3.09 -1.84
C GLY A 181 14.11 -2.86 -0.35
N ILE A 182 15.09 -1.99 -0.06
CA ILE A 182 15.49 -1.66 1.32
C ILE A 182 14.34 -0.98 2.06
N ALA A 183 13.71 0.02 1.43
CA ALA A 183 12.55 0.71 1.99
C ALA A 183 11.40 -0.27 2.28
N SER A 184 11.19 -1.24 1.39
CA SER A 184 10.22 -2.32 1.57
C SER A 184 10.53 -3.23 2.74
N VAL A 185 11.80 -3.57 2.94
CA VAL A 185 12.23 -4.33 4.13
C VAL A 185 11.96 -3.52 5.40
N VAL A 186 12.27 -2.23 5.41
CA VAL A 186 12.08 -1.35 6.58
C VAL A 186 10.60 -1.29 6.98
N PHE A 187 9.69 -0.98 6.06
CA PHE A 187 8.28 -0.90 6.42
C PHE A 187 7.71 -2.29 6.77
N SER A 188 8.15 -3.35 6.10
CA SER A 188 7.68 -4.72 6.40
C SER A 188 8.08 -5.16 7.81
N ILE A 189 9.33 -4.87 8.21
CA ILE A 189 9.78 -5.15 9.58
C ILE A 189 8.99 -4.32 10.59
N ALA A 190 8.73 -3.03 10.30
CA ALA A 190 7.92 -2.19 11.18
C ALA A 190 6.51 -2.76 11.37
N ILE A 191 5.88 -3.27 10.32
CA ILE A 191 4.57 -3.96 10.40
C ILE A 191 4.67 -5.20 11.29
N ILE A 192 5.66 -6.07 11.06
CA ILE A 192 5.83 -7.30 11.88
C ILE A 192 6.02 -6.95 13.35
N VAL A 193 6.93 -6.02 13.67
CA VAL A 193 7.25 -5.62 15.05
C VAL A 193 6.05 -4.93 15.70
N SER A 194 5.17 -4.28 14.94
CA SER A 194 3.92 -3.70 15.45
C SER A 194 2.98 -4.76 16.02
N GLY A 195 3.06 -6.01 15.57
CA GLY A 195 2.33 -7.13 16.19
C GLY A 195 2.86 -7.54 17.57
N SER A 196 4.05 -7.09 17.97
CA SER A 196 4.71 -7.48 19.24
C SER A 196 4.71 -6.37 20.30
N VAL A 197 4.07 -5.24 20.03
CA VAL A 197 4.04 -4.09 20.95
C VAL A 197 3.20 -4.34 22.19
N THR A 198 3.61 -3.75 23.30
CA THR A 198 2.92 -3.82 24.60
C THR A 198 2.55 -2.43 25.14
N GLU A 199 2.97 -1.36 24.46
CA GLU A 199 2.78 0.02 24.90
C GLU A 199 2.38 0.89 23.71
N TYR A 200 1.52 1.88 23.96
CA TYR A 200 1.06 2.83 22.93
C TYR A 200 2.23 3.53 22.21
N TRP A 201 3.25 3.98 22.95
CA TRP A 201 4.37 4.70 22.35
C TRP A 201 5.21 3.86 21.39
N HIS A 202 5.25 2.54 21.57
CA HIS A 202 5.90 1.65 20.61
C HIS A 202 5.20 1.69 19.25
N LEU A 203 3.85 1.74 19.23
CA LEU A 203 3.08 1.88 17.99
C LEU A 203 3.34 3.22 17.31
N VAL A 204 3.41 4.31 18.06
CA VAL A 204 3.70 5.65 17.51
C VAL A 204 5.06 5.65 16.81
N LEU A 205 6.10 5.10 17.45
CA LEU A 205 7.44 5.01 16.86
C LEU A 205 7.47 4.10 15.63
N LEU A 206 6.82 2.94 15.70
CA LEU A 206 6.77 2.00 14.57
C LEU A 206 5.97 2.58 13.40
N ARG A 207 4.94 3.38 13.66
CA ARG A 207 4.22 4.16 12.64
C ARG A 207 5.13 5.12 11.90
N MET A 208 5.98 5.84 12.63
CA MET A 208 6.98 6.74 12.04
C MET A 208 8.01 5.97 11.20
N VAL A 209 8.49 4.82 11.68
CA VAL A 209 9.44 3.97 10.93
C VAL A 209 8.80 3.40 9.66
N MET A 210 7.56 2.92 9.77
CA MET A 210 6.79 2.42 8.62
C MET A 210 6.60 3.52 7.58
N ALA A 211 6.19 4.72 8.01
CA ALA A 211 6.04 5.89 7.14
C ALA A 211 7.34 6.25 6.40
N ALA A 212 8.49 6.19 7.09
CA ALA A 212 9.78 6.45 6.49
C ALA A 212 10.10 5.47 5.34
N GLY A 213 9.83 4.17 5.54
CA GLY A 213 10.00 3.16 4.50
C GLY A 213 9.00 3.31 3.35
N GLU A 214 7.72 3.40 3.67
CA GLU A 214 6.64 3.43 2.67
C GLU A 214 6.67 4.68 1.78
N SER A 215 7.18 5.80 2.30
CA SER A 215 7.31 7.06 1.54
C SER A 215 8.12 6.95 0.24
N ALA A 216 9.04 5.98 0.16
CA ALA A 216 9.86 5.76 -1.01
C ALA A 216 9.13 4.94 -2.11
N CYS A 217 8.07 4.21 -1.76
CA CYS A 217 7.42 3.25 -2.65
C CYS A 217 6.90 3.91 -3.93
N ASN A 218 6.10 4.96 -3.79
CA ASN A 218 5.48 5.63 -4.94
C ASN A 218 6.49 6.30 -5.90
N PRO A 219 7.40 7.19 -5.45
CA PRO A 219 8.34 7.86 -6.36
C PRO A 219 9.33 6.90 -7.03
N LEU A 220 9.82 5.87 -6.31
CA LEU A 220 10.75 4.91 -6.89
C LEU A 220 10.06 3.99 -7.90
N SER A 221 8.87 3.49 -7.56
CA SER A 221 8.10 2.58 -8.42
C SER A 221 7.67 3.26 -9.72
N THR A 222 7.15 4.49 -9.63
CA THR A 222 6.75 5.27 -10.82
C THR A 222 7.92 5.60 -11.73
N GLY A 223 9.12 5.86 -11.17
CA GLY A 223 10.35 6.01 -11.95
C GLY A 223 10.75 4.71 -12.67
N ILE A 224 10.80 3.59 -11.95
CA ILE A 224 11.15 2.27 -12.51
C ILE A 224 10.18 1.86 -13.62
N LEU A 225 8.87 1.99 -13.37
CA LEU A 225 7.83 1.61 -14.33
C LEU A 225 7.85 2.50 -15.59
N SER A 226 8.12 3.80 -15.43
CA SER A 226 8.26 4.72 -16.58
C SER A 226 9.43 4.35 -17.50
N ASP A 227 10.55 3.87 -16.94
CA ASP A 227 11.72 3.50 -17.72
C ASP A 227 11.58 2.13 -18.41
N ILE A 228 10.77 1.23 -17.85
CA ILE A 228 10.55 -0.12 -18.40
C ILE A 228 9.49 -0.10 -19.52
N PHE A 229 8.42 0.68 -19.35
CA PHE A 229 7.28 0.66 -20.25
C PHE A 229 7.31 1.83 -21.25
N PRO A 230 6.92 1.57 -22.52
CA PRO A 230 6.87 2.60 -23.54
C PRO A 230 5.76 3.61 -23.26
N GLU A 231 5.91 4.84 -23.77
CA GLU A 231 5.07 5.99 -23.44
C GLU A 231 3.58 5.73 -23.63
N GLU A 232 3.19 4.99 -24.67
CA GLU A 232 1.78 4.70 -24.99
C GLU A 232 1.10 3.81 -23.94
N LYS A 233 1.89 3.04 -23.17
CA LYS A 233 1.38 2.13 -22.13
C LYS A 233 1.55 2.68 -20.71
N ARG A 234 2.32 3.76 -20.52
CA ARG A 234 2.64 4.31 -19.19
C ARG A 234 1.40 4.65 -18.38
N ALA A 235 0.38 5.27 -19.01
CA ALA A 235 -0.86 5.64 -18.32
C ALA A 235 -1.58 4.42 -17.72
N LEU A 236 -1.68 3.32 -18.48
CA LEU A 236 -2.29 2.07 -18.03
C LEU A 236 -1.48 1.45 -16.88
N VAL A 237 -0.16 1.39 -17.03
CA VAL A 237 0.76 0.82 -16.04
C VAL A 237 0.68 1.58 -14.72
N MET A 238 0.68 2.91 -14.76
CA MET A 238 0.51 3.75 -13.58
C MET A 238 -0.87 3.60 -12.95
N SER A 239 -1.91 3.37 -13.76
CA SER A 239 -3.26 3.10 -13.24
C SER A 239 -3.31 1.77 -12.49
N ILE A 240 -2.69 0.71 -13.02
CA ILE A 240 -2.57 -0.60 -12.35
C ILE A 240 -1.75 -0.49 -11.05
N PHE A 241 -0.68 0.29 -11.06
CA PHE A 241 0.12 0.55 -9.86
C PHE A 241 -0.68 1.31 -8.79
N ASN A 242 -1.33 2.42 -9.17
CA ASN A 242 -2.13 3.22 -8.23
C ASN A 242 -3.38 2.50 -7.73
N TRP A 243 -3.89 1.50 -8.48
CA TRP A 243 -4.93 0.61 -7.98
C TRP A 243 -4.52 -0.09 -6.67
N GLY A 244 -3.21 -0.23 -6.42
CA GLY A 244 -2.67 -0.79 -5.18
C GLY A 244 -3.15 -0.09 -3.91
N ILE A 245 -3.45 1.21 -3.96
CA ILE A 245 -4.02 1.96 -2.84
C ILE A 245 -5.38 1.37 -2.44
N TYR A 246 -6.28 1.22 -3.42
CA TYR A 246 -7.62 0.64 -3.19
C TYR A 246 -7.54 -0.83 -2.83
N GLY A 247 -6.57 -1.56 -3.38
CA GLY A 247 -6.31 -2.95 -3.02
C GLY A 247 -5.92 -3.09 -1.54
N GLY A 248 -4.88 -2.37 -1.10
CA GLY A 248 -4.38 -2.47 0.27
C GLY A 248 -5.39 -1.98 1.30
N TYR A 249 -5.94 -0.79 1.07
CA TYR A 249 -7.00 -0.22 1.91
C TYR A 249 -8.27 -1.07 1.92
N GLY A 250 -8.70 -1.57 0.76
CA GLY A 250 -9.87 -2.44 0.66
C GLY A 250 -9.68 -3.72 1.45
N ILE A 251 -8.54 -4.41 1.28
CA ILE A 251 -8.22 -5.67 1.98
C ILE A 251 -8.14 -5.47 3.50
N ALA A 252 -7.74 -4.29 3.99
CA ALA A 252 -7.70 -4.02 5.42
C ALA A 252 -9.05 -4.25 6.12
N PHE A 253 -10.18 -3.87 5.51
CA PHE A 253 -11.51 -4.06 6.13
C PHE A 253 -11.82 -5.49 6.56
N PRO A 254 -11.87 -6.49 5.66
CA PRO A 254 -12.15 -7.86 6.04
C PRO A 254 -11.05 -8.44 6.94
N VAL A 255 -9.79 -8.02 6.76
CA VAL A 255 -8.69 -8.46 7.63
C VAL A 255 -8.93 -7.99 9.07
N GLY A 256 -9.22 -6.71 9.30
CA GLY A 256 -9.46 -6.18 10.65
C GLY A 256 -10.79 -6.63 11.25
N ARG A 257 -11.82 -6.88 10.43
CA ARG A 257 -13.14 -7.34 10.91
C ARG A 257 -13.15 -8.82 11.31
N TYR A 258 -12.54 -9.69 10.51
CA TYR A 258 -12.70 -11.14 10.67
C TYR A 258 -11.51 -11.82 11.34
N ILE A 259 -10.28 -11.30 11.23
CA ILE A 259 -9.10 -11.99 11.77
C ILE A 259 -8.99 -11.86 13.29
N PRO A 260 -9.15 -10.68 13.92
CA PRO A 260 -9.01 -10.57 15.37
C PRO A 260 -9.96 -11.46 16.18
N PRO A 261 -11.27 -11.59 15.83
CA PRO A 261 -12.19 -12.46 16.56
C PRO A 261 -11.86 -13.95 16.50
N LEU A 262 -11.15 -14.42 15.46
CA LEU A 262 -10.73 -15.82 15.37
C LEU A 262 -9.72 -16.19 16.46
N ASN A 263 -9.05 -15.18 17.05
CA ASN A 263 -8.06 -15.32 18.11
C ASN A 263 -7.06 -16.47 17.88
N ALA A 264 -6.60 -16.61 16.63
CA ALA A 264 -5.71 -17.69 16.24
C ALA A 264 -4.43 -17.67 17.07
N TRP A 265 -4.11 -18.79 17.71
CA TRP A 265 -2.97 -18.95 18.63
C TRP A 265 -2.96 -17.97 19.83
N GLY A 266 -4.11 -17.41 20.20
CA GLY A 266 -4.18 -16.43 21.30
C GLY A 266 -3.57 -15.06 20.95
N LEU A 267 -3.37 -14.78 19.67
CA LEU A 267 -2.71 -13.56 19.18
C LEU A 267 -3.69 -12.48 18.72
N GLY A 268 -4.99 -12.77 18.62
CA GLY A 268 -6.02 -11.80 18.23
C GLY A 268 -5.62 -10.91 17.04
N TRP A 269 -5.59 -9.59 17.27
CA TRP A 269 -5.24 -8.57 16.29
C TRP A 269 -3.79 -8.67 15.79
N ARG A 270 -2.86 -9.21 16.58
CA ARG A 270 -1.43 -9.29 16.27
C ARG A 270 -1.14 -10.16 15.05
N VAL A 271 -2.00 -11.16 14.79
CA VAL A 271 -1.91 -12.03 13.60
C VAL A 271 -2.01 -11.23 12.31
N CYS A 272 -2.81 -10.16 12.28
CA CYS A 272 -2.96 -9.30 11.11
C CYS A 272 -1.61 -8.67 10.73
N TYR A 273 -0.88 -8.18 11.73
CA TYR A 273 0.43 -7.55 11.58
C TYR A 273 1.51 -8.56 11.18
N TYR A 274 1.58 -9.72 11.84
CA TYR A 274 2.53 -10.76 11.44
C TYR A 274 2.27 -11.26 10.02
N GLY A 275 1.01 -11.55 9.67
CA GLY A 275 0.63 -12.04 8.35
C GLY A 275 0.96 -11.03 7.24
N ALA A 276 0.45 -9.79 7.36
CA ALA A 276 0.69 -8.75 6.37
C ALA A 276 2.18 -8.43 6.24
N GLY A 277 2.89 -8.29 7.37
CA GLY A 277 4.30 -7.95 7.39
C GLY A 277 5.21 -9.06 6.83
N ILE A 278 4.93 -10.34 7.10
CA ILE A 278 5.70 -11.46 6.52
C ILE A 278 5.52 -11.52 5.00
N VAL A 279 4.29 -11.37 4.51
CA VAL A 279 4.02 -11.38 3.06
C VAL A 279 4.69 -10.17 2.41
N ALA A 280 4.60 -8.99 3.02
CA ALA A 280 5.32 -7.79 2.55
C ALA A 280 6.83 -8.01 2.49
N LEU A 281 7.40 -8.65 3.51
CA LEU A 281 8.83 -8.94 3.57
C LEU A 281 9.29 -9.90 2.47
N ILE A 282 8.46 -10.90 2.13
CA ILE A 282 8.73 -11.80 0.99
C ILE A 282 8.80 -10.98 -0.31
N PHE A 283 7.84 -10.09 -0.56
CA PHE A 283 7.85 -9.24 -1.75
C PHE A 283 8.98 -8.20 -1.74
N ALA A 284 9.43 -7.75 -0.57
CA ALA A 284 10.61 -6.90 -0.42
C ALA A 284 11.88 -7.65 -0.86
N PHE A 285 12.05 -8.90 -0.43
CA PHE A 285 13.17 -9.73 -0.88
C PHE A 285 13.10 -10.08 -2.36
N LEU A 286 11.90 -10.38 -2.89
CA LEU A 286 11.72 -10.54 -4.33
C LEU A 286 12.17 -9.27 -5.08
N THR A 287 11.74 -8.09 -4.63
CA THR A 287 12.20 -6.81 -5.19
C THR A 287 13.73 -6.69 -5.20
N ILE A 288 14.42 -7.04 -4.10
CA ILE A 288 15.87 -6.90 -4.01
C ILE A 288 16.61 -7.89 -4.93
N PHE A 289 16.14 -9.13 -5.01
CA PHE A 289 16.88 -10.21 -5.65
C PHE A 289 16.46 -10.49 -7.11
N THR A 290 15.24 -10.12 -7.52
CA THR A 290 14.73 -10.45 -8.85
C THR A 290 14.57 -9.23 -9.77
N LEU A 291 14.35 -8.03 -9.22
CA LEU A 291 14.22 -6.81 -10.03
C LEU A 291 15.59 -6.26 -10.39
N LYS A 292 15.66 -5.68 -11.59
CA LYS A 292 16.87 -5.07 -12.15
C LYS A 292 16.59 -3.60 -12.39
N GLU A 293 17.56 -2.78 -12.00
CA GLU A 293 17.52 -1.35 -12.30
C GLU A 293 17.46 -1.14 -13.82
N PRO A 294 16.39 -0.49 -14.34
CA PRO A 294 16.30 -0.17 -15.76
C PRO A 294 17.29 0.95 -16.11
N GLU A 295 17.68 0.99 -17.38
CA GLU A 295 18.41 2.16 -17.90
C GLU A 295 17.49 3.37 -17.83
N ARG A 296 18.01 4.46 -17.27
CA ARG A 296 17.25 5.69 -17.07
C ARG A 296 16.98 6.33 -18.42
N GLN A 297 15.72 6.47 -18.77
CA GLN A 297 15.34 7.29 -19.91
C GLN A 297 15.23 8.72 -19.39
N SER A 298 16.18 9.58 -19.73
CA SER A 298 16.10 11.01 -19.42
C SER A 298 14.81 11.56 -20.06
N ILE A 299 13.76 11.75 -19.26
CA ILE A 299 12.53 12.36 -19.77
C ILE A 299 12.85 13.84 -20.00
N GLY A 300 13.15 14.20 -21.24
CA GLY A 300 13.20 15.59 -21.70
C GLY A 300 14.45 16.41 -21.37
N GLU A 301 15.29 16.03 -20.41
CA GLU A 301 16.50 16.83 -20.11
C GLU A 301 17.57 16.72 -21.19
N ASP A 302 17.90 15.51 -21.67
CA ASP A 302 18.95 15.36 -22.70
C ASP A 302 18.49 15.88 -24.08
N ALA A 303 17.20 15.72 -24.40
CA ALA A 303 16.63 16.24 -25.65
C ALA A 303 16.48 17.77 -25.64
N ALA A 304 16.10 18.38 -24.50
CA ALA A 304 15.98 19.83 -24.38
C ALA A 304 17.34 20.53 -24.21
N ALA A 305 18.30 19.90 -23.51
CA ALA A 305 19.67 20.40 -23.37
C ALA A 305 20.45 20.31 -24.69
N GLN A 306 20.20 19.29 -25.51
CA GLN A 306 20.73 19.21 -26.88
C GLN A 306 20.08 20.23 -27.83
N ALA A 307 18.79 20.57 -27.61
CA ALA A 307 18.08 21.51 -28.46
C ALA A 307 18.39 22.99 -28.15
N ASN A 308 18.72 23.35 -26.91
CA ASN A 308 19.09 24.72 -26.57
C ASN A 308 20.04 24.81 -25.35
N PRO A 309 21.37 24.97 -25.57
CA PRO A 309 22.36 25.05 -24.49
C PRO A 309 22.24 26.32 -23.62
N ASP A 310 21.51 27.35 -24.07
CA ASP A 310 21.21 28.58 -23.33
C ASP A 310 19.86 28.52 -22.57
N ALA A 311 19.18 27.37 -22.57
CA ALA A 311 17.94 27.20 -21.81
C ALA A 311 18.22 27.37 -20.31
N LYS A 312 17.65 28.45 -19.74
CA LYS A 312 17.76 28.79 -18.33
C LYS A 312 17.32 27.59 -17.48
N LYS A 313 18.23 27.01 -16.70
CA LYS A 313 17.91 25.90 -15.78
C LYS A 313 16.75 26.33 -14.89
N VAL A 314 15.58 25.76 -15.13
CA VAL A 314 14.39 26.05 -14.33
C VAL A 314 14.63 25.44 -12.95
N THR A 315 14.67 26.28 -11.94
CA THR A 315 14.87 25.81 -10.56
C THR A 315 13.57 25.24 -10.03
N ILE A 316 13.63 24.19 -9.20
CA ILE A 316 12.43 23.55 -8.63
C ILE A 316 11.54 24.55 -7.89
N TRP A 317 12.14 25.54 -7.23
CA TRP A 317 11.45 26.65 -6.56
C TRP A 317 10.67 27.54 -7.52
N THR A 318 11.16 27.72 -8.75
CA THR A 318 10.45 28.48 -9.79
C THR A 318 9.18 27.76 -10.22
N VAL A 319 9.23 26.42 -10.33
CA VAL A 319 8.05 25.60 -10.65
C VAL A 319 7.08 25.56 -9.47
N MET A 320 7.58 25.37 -8.24
CA MET A 320 6.74 25.32 -7.04
C MET A 320 6.03 26.64 -6.72
N SER A 321 6.64 27.77 -7.07
CA SER A 321 6.05 29.11 -6.86
C SER A 321 5.03 29.49 -7.94
N GLU A 322 4.87 28.67 -8.99
CA GLU A 322 3.89 28.93 -10.04
C GLU A 322 2.47 28.76 -9.46
N PRO A 323 1.58 29.76 -9.58
CA PRO A 323 0.23 29.71 -9.00
C PRO A 323 -0.57 28.46 -9.39
N ARG A 324 -0.32 27.93 -10.59
CA ARG A 324 -0.97 26.71 -11.09
C ARG A 324 -0.58 25.47 -10.31
N VAL A 325 0.69 25.35 -9.94
CA VAL A 325 1.20 24.23 -9.14
C VAL A 325 0.66 24.33 -7.72
N ILE A 326 0.65 25.54 -7.15
CA ILE A 326 0.07 25.79 -5.82
C ILE A 326 -1.41 25.39 -5.79
N MET A 327 -2.22 25.81 -6.78
CA MET A 327 -3.63 25.41 -6.86
C MET A 327 -3.81 23.89 -6.99
N LEU A 328 -2.96 23.21 -7.77
CA LEU A 328 -3.00 21.76 -7.90
C LEU A 328 -2.65 21.06 -6.58
N CYS A 329 -1.63 21.55 -5.87
CA CYS A 329 -1.26 21.04 -4.55
C CYS A 329 -2.38 21.24 -3.52
N LEU A 330 -3.02 22.41 -3.50
CA LEU A 330 -4.16 22.68 -2.61
C LEU A 330 -5.35 21.76 -2.91
N ALA A 331 -5.73 21.64 -4.19
CA ALA A 331 -6.82 20.74 -4.60
C ALA A 331 -6.50 19.27 -4.27
N ALA A 332 -5.26 18.83 -4.49
CA ALA A 332 -4.82 17.49 -4.14
C ALA A 332 -4.85 17.25 -2.63
N SER A 333 -4.47 18.24 -1.82
CA SER A 333 -4.49 18.16 -0.36
C SER A 333 -5.91 18.03 0.19
N ILE A 334 -6.84 18.84 -0.32
CA ILE A 334 -8.26 18.76 0.06
C ILE A 334 -8.85 17.40 -0.31
N ARG A 335 -8.60 16.93 -1.53
CA ARG A 335 -9.04 15.59 -1.98
C ARG A 335 -8.49 14.48 -1.09
N HIS A 336 -7.20 14.57 -0.74
CA HIS A 336 -6.54 13.57 0.10
C HIS A 336 -7.07 13.59 1.53
N CYS A 337 -7.43 14.77 2.06
CA CYS A 337 -8.03 14.91 3.38
C CYS A 337 -9.35 14.12 3.49
N GLY A 338 -10.25 14.28 2.51
CA GLY A 338 -11.51 13.53 2.49
C GLY A 338 -11.29 12.01 2.42
N GLY A 339 -10.38 11.57 1.56
CA GLY A 339 -10.04 10.15 1.43
C GLY A 339 -9.46 9.54 2.71
N MET A 340 -8.54 10.25 3.37
CA MET A 340 -7.93 9.77 4.63
C MET A 340 -8.93 9.78 5.79
N CYS A 341 -9.80 10.79 5.86
CA CYS A 341 -10.85 10.85 6.88
C CYS A 341 -11.78 9.64 6.78
N PHE A 342 -12.22 9.31 5.56
CA PHE A 342 -12.98 8.10 5.31
C PHE A 342 -12.17 6.85 5.69
N ALA A 343 -10.92 6.75 5.22
CA ALA A 343 -10.08 5.56 5.42
C ALA A 343 -9.82 5.18 6.87
N TYR A 344 -9.63 6.16 7.75
CA TYR A 344 -9.33 5.90 9.15
C TYR A 344 -10.56 5.81 10.05
N ASN A 345 -11.72 6.32 9.63
CA ASN A 345 -12.86 6.43 10.54
C ASN A 345 -14.07 5.60 10.11
N CYS A 346 -14.16 5.17 8.83
CA CYS A 346 -15.39 4.54 8.36
C CYS A 346 -15.66 3.17 9.01
N ASP A 347 -14.64 2.32 9.16
CA ASP A 347 -14.82 1.00 9.79
C ASP A 347 -15.36 1.18 11.21
N LEU A 348 -14.64 1.97 12.02
CA LEU A 348 -14.97 2.21 13.41
C LEU A 348 -16.34 2.89 13.60
N TYR A 349 -16.68 3.83 12.71
CA TYR A 349 -18.02 4.41 12.67
C TYR A 349 -19.10 3.34 12.48
N TYR A 350 -18.95 2.48 11.47
CA TYR A 350 -19.93 1.43 11.22
C TYR A 350 -19.98 0.37 12.34
N GLN A 351 -18.84 0.05 12.96
CA GLN A 351 -18.81 -0.87 14.09
C GLN A 351 -19.53 -0.33 15.34
N ILE A 352 -19.50 0.98 15.58
CA ILE A 352 -20.13 1.61 16.74
C ILE A 352 -21.63 1.83 16.52
N TYR A 353 -22.00 2.39 15.37
CA TYR A 353 -23.40 2.80 15.12
C TYR A 353 -24.25 1.71 14.46
N PHE A 354 -23.63 0.73 13.79
CA PHE A 354 -24.31 -0.36 13.08
C PHE A 354 -23.70 -1.74 13.40
N PRO A 355 -23.55 -2.12 14.68
CA PRO A 355 -22.89 -3.36 15.10
C PRO A 355 -23.56 -4.63 14.54
N ASP A 356 -24.88 -4.56 14.30
CA ASP A 356 -25.72 -5.66 13.80
C ASP A 356 -25.43 -6.04 12.33
N TYR A 357 -24.76 -5.16 11.59
CA TYR A 357 -24.50 -5.36 10.17
C TYR A 357 -23.03 -5.70 9.93
N ASP A 358 -22.80 -6.80 9.21
CA ASP A 358 -21.46 -7.13 8.74
C ASP A 358 -21.10 -6.34 7.47
N LEU A 359 -20.42 -5.21 7.69
CA LEU A 359 -20.03 -4.30 6.62
C LEU A 359 -18.59 -4.50 6.14
N GLY A 360 -17.83 -5.46 6.68
CA GLY A 360 -16.43 -5.69 6.30
C GLY A 360 -16.26 -5.99 4.80
N TRP A 361 -17.03 -6.94 4.28
CA TRP A 361 -17.04 -7.26 2.84
C TRP A 361 -17.64 -6.15 1.98
N TRP A 362 -18.63 -5.42 2.48
CA TRP A 362 -19.23 -4.29 1.76
C TRP A 362 -18.25 -3.14 1.60
N LEU A 363 -17.51 -2.79 2.65
CA LEU A 363 -16.47 -1.76 2.61
C LEU A 363 -15.32 -2.16 1.68
N PHE A 364 -14.91 -3.43 1.68
CA PHE A 364 -13.98 -3.97 0.68
C PHE A 364 -14.50 -3.78 -0.75
N ALA A 365 -15.73 -4.24 -1.02
CA ALA A 365 -16.32 -4.20 -2.35
C ALA A 365 -16.51 -2.76 -2.85
N VAL A 366 -17.03 -1.86 -2.01
CA VAL A 366 -17.20 -0.45 -2.35
C VAL A 366 -15.86 0.21 -2.61
N THR A 367 -14.87 0.01 -1.75
CA THR A 367 -13.55 0.64 -1.90
C THR A 367 -12.87 0.21 -3.18
N ILE A 368 -12.90 -1.09 -3.49
CA ILE A 368 -12.27 -1.60 -4.72
C ILE A 368 -13.10 -1.23 -5.94
N VAL A 369 -14.40 -1.53 -5.97
CA VAL A 369 -15.21 -1.37 -7.18
C VAL A 369 -15.45 0.12 -7.47
N VAL A 370 -15.97 0.86 -6.49
CA VAL A 370 -16.29 2.28 -6.67
C VAL A 370 -15.02 3.11 -6.77
N GLY A 371 -13.99 2.80 -5.98
CA GLY A 371 -12.68 3.46 -6.09
C GLY A 371 -12.05 3.27 -7.48
N SER A 372 -12.06 2.05 -8.01
CA SER A 372 -11.53 1.76 -9.36
C SER A 372 -12.32 2.45 -10.45
N ILE A 373 -13.65 2.35 -10.42
CA ILE A 373 -14.53 2.98 -11.40
C ILE A 373 -14.35 4.50 -11.35
N GLY A 374 -14.28 5.08 -10.15
CA GLY A 374 -14.07 6.52 -9.94
C GLY A 374 -12.77 7.02 -10.59
N VAL A 375 -11.67 6.29 -10.43
CA VAL A 375 -10.39 6.65 -11.06
C VAL A 375 -10.45 6.55 -12.58
N VAL A 376 -11.02 5.47 -13.12
CA VAL A 376 -11.12 5.26 -14.58
C VAL A 376 -12.04 6.31 -15.20
N VAL A 377 -13.25 6.47 -14.66
CA VAL A 377 -14.24 7.42 -15.17
C VAL A 377 -13.74 8.86 -15.00
N GLY A 378 -13.18 9.20 -13.84
CA GLY A 378 -12.59 10.52 -13.58
C GLY A 378 -11.44 10.84 -14.54
N GLY A 379 -10.57 9.87 -14.81
CA GLY A 379 -9.49 10.00 -15.80
C GLY A 379 -10.02 10.25 -17.21
N VAL A 380 -10.96 9.42 -17.68
CA VAL A 380 -11.55 9.55 -19.02
C VAL A 380 -12.30 10.87 -19.20
N ILE A 381 -13.06 11.31 -18.18
CA ILE A 381 -13.75 12.60 -18.20
C ILE A 381 -12.74 13.74 -18.24
N SER A 382 -11.70 13.68 -17.39
CA SER A 382 -10.59 14.65 -17.39
C SER A 382 -9.95 14.76 -18.76
N ASP A 383 -9.58 13.65 -19.38
CA ASP A 383 -8.89 13.65 -20.68
C ASP A 383 -9.78 14.23 -21.79
N LYS A 384 -11.08 13.89 -21.80
CA LYS A 384 -12.05 14.48 -22.74
C LYS A 384 -12.23 15.99 -22.54
N PHE A 385 -12.28 16.44 -21.29
CA PHE A 385 -12.40 17.87 -20.97
C PHE A 385 -11.12 18.66 -21.30
N VAL A 386 -9.95 18.07 -21.10
CA VAL A 386 -8.66 18.65 -21.48
C VAL A 386 -8.50 18.73 -23.00
N ALA A 387 -8.90 17.68 -23.73
CA ALA A 387 -8.89 17.69 -25.19
C ALA A 387 -9.78 18.80 -25.79
N LYS A 388 -10.88 19.17 -25.11
CA LYS A 388 -11.86 20.15 -25.60
C LYS A 388 -11.59 21.60 -25.18
N MET A 389 -11.02 21.83 -23.99
CA MET A 389 -10.85 23.19 -23.41
C MET A 389 -9.38 23.57 -23.14
N GLY A 390 -8.43 22.72 -23.53
CA GLY A 390 -7.00 22.92 -23.32
C GLY A 390 -6.56 22.66 -21.88
N ILE A 391 -5.24 22.70 -21.62
CA ILE A 391 -4.62 22.31 -20.33
C ILE A 391 -5.20 23.04 -19.11
N ARG A 392 -5.79 24.24 -19.30
CA ARG A 392 -6.46 25.01 -18.24
C ARG A 392 -7.69 24.31 -17.65
N SER A 393 -8.36 23.41 -18.37
CA SER A 393 -9.56 22.72 -17.87
C SER A 393 -9.26 21.60 -16.87
N ARG A 394 -8.02 21.10 -16.79
CA ARG A 394 -7.61 20.06 -15.83
C ARG A 394 -7.78 20.50 -14.37
N GLN A 395 -7.62 21.81 -14.12
CA GLN A 395 -7.88 22.41 -12.80
C GLN A 395 -9.37 22.42 -12.48
N LEU A 396 -10.22 22.73 -13.46
CA LEU A 396 -11.68 22.75 -13.31
C LEU A 396 -12.23 21.35 -13.02
N VAL A 397 -11.71 20.33 -13.71
CA VAL A 397 -12.13 18.93 -13.52
C VAL A 397 -11.69 18.36 -12.17
N ASN A 398 -10.57 18.82 -11.59
CA ASN A 398 -10.17 18.40 -10.24
C ASN A 398 -10.99 19.12 -9.13
N LEU A 399 -11.48 20.33 -9.41
CA LEU A 399 -12.30 21.11 -8.47
C LEU A 399 -13.80 20.72 -8.50
N LEU A 400 -14.34 20.36 -9.67
CA LEU A 400 -15.77 20.02 -9.86
C LEU A 400 -16.28 18.87 -8.96
N PRO A 401 -15.53 17.76 -8.79
CA PRO A 401 -15.93 16.66 -7.91
C PRO A 401 -16.02 17.05 -6.43
N HIS A 402 -15.63 18.28 -6.04
CA HIS A 402 -15.73 18.78 -4.67
C HIS A 402 -16.90 19.76 -4.49
N LEU A 403 -17.50 20.26 -5.57
CA LEU A 403 -18.78 20.99 -5.52
C LEU A 403 -19.97 20.03 -5.36
N LEU A 404 -19.85 18.78 -5.82
CA LEU A 404 -20.88 17.74 -5.71
C LEU A 404 -21.02 17.09 -4.31
N PRO A 405 -19.95 16.77 -3.56
CA PRO A 405 -20.07 16.17 -2.21
C PRO A 405 -20.48 17.17 -1.13
N LEU A 406 -20.52 18.48 -1.43
CA LEU A 406 -21.18 19.45 -0.56
C LEU A 406 -22.68 19.17 -0.44
N GLU A 407 -23.30 18.45 -1.39
CA GLU A 407 -24.72 18.05 -1.27
C GLU A 407 -24.91 16.78 -0.44
N VAL A 408 -23.95 15.85 -0.40
CA VAL A 408 -24.11 14.58 0.36
C VAL A 408 -23.87 14.78 1.86
N TYR A 409 -23.04 15.76 2.24
CA TYR A 409 -22.90 16.15 3.66
C TYR A 409 -24.10 16.96 4.19
N THR A 410 -24.89 17.61 3.33
CA THR A 410 -26.12 18.32 3.75
C THR A 410 -27.35 17.44 3.92
N VAL A 411 -27.28 16.13 3.61
CA VAL A 411 -28.41 15.19 3.79
C VAL A 411 -28.30 14.41 5.12
N SER A 412 -27.29 14.69 5.95
CA SER A 412 -27.10 14.09 7.28
C SER A 412 -27.22 15.10 8.43
N HIS A 413 -28.14 16.06 8.29
CA HIS A 413 -28.65 16.88 9.39
C HIS A 413 -30.13 16.66 9.63
#